data_AF-V9PID1-F1
#
_entry.id   AF-V9PID1-F1
#
_cell.length_a   1.000
_cell.length_b   1.000
_cell.length_c   1.000
_cell.angle_alpha   90.00
_cell.angle_beta   90.00
_cell.angle_gamma   90.00
#
_symmetry.space_group_name_H-M   'P 1'
#
loop_
_entity.id
_entity.type
_entity.pdbx_description
1 polymer ?
#
loop_
_entity_poly.entity_id
_entity_poly.type
_entity_poly.pdbx_seq_one_letter_code
_entity_poly.pdbx_strand_id
1 'polypeptide(L)'
;YILTQMEKEGLSFEDCLKEAQRLGYAEADPAFDIEGNDTAHKLSILTSLAFGTAIAADDIYLEGITNISIEDIHAAADLGYRIKLLGVAQRTESGIEQRVHPTMVPYESVIAQVDGVTNAVAIESDILGELLMVGPGAGGNATASAVLGDIADIAKSRPGAQHVPAFGRPAAALLPYKRARMRSHEGGYFIRLKVLDRT
;
A
#
# COMPACT_ATOMS: atom_id res chain seq x y z
N TYR A 1 -0.19 -11.08 2.34
CA TYR A 1 -0.24 -12.52 2.68
C TYR A 1 -1.38 -12.88 3.61
N ILE A 2 -1.44 -12.33 4.84
CA ILE A 2 -2.46 -12.68 5.85
C ILE A 2 -3.89 -12.60 5.30
N LEU A 3 -4.28 -11.44 4.73
CA LEU A 3 -5.62 -11.27 4.12
C LEU A 3 -5.93 -12.29 3.02
N THR A 4 -4.93 -12.66 2.20
CA THR A 4 -5.08 -13.71 1.18
C THR A 4 -5.37 -15.08 1.81
N GLN A 5 -4.72 -15.40 2.94
CA GLN A 5 -4.95 -16.68 3.61
C GLN A 5 -6.28 -16.73 4.35
N MET A 6 -6.70 -15.62 4.97
CA MET A 6 -8.02 -15.52 5.57
C MET A 6 -9.12 -15.77 4.52
N GLU A 7 -8.97 -15.20 3.32
CA GLU A 7 -9.90 -15.40 2.19
C GLU A 7 -9.88 -16.84 1.67
N LYS A 8 -8.71 -17.44 1.44
CA LYS A 8 -8.60 -18.75 0.79
C LYS A 8 -8.92 -19.92 1.70
N GLU A 9 -8.49 -19.84 2.96
CA GLU A 9 -8.57 -20.95 3.91
C GLU A 9 -9.72 -20.76 4.92
N GLY A 10 -10.38 -19.60 4.92
CA GLY A 10 -11.46 -19.31 5.86
C GLY A 10 -11.00 -19.18 7.32
N LEU A 11 -9.72 -18.82 7.54
CA LEU A 11 -9.09 -18.81 8.86
C LEU A 11 -9.17 -17.44 9.54
N SER A 12 -9.06 -17.44 10.87
CA SER A 12 -8.98 -16.22 11.68
C SER A 12 -7.71 -15.42 11.38
N PHE A 13 -7.73 -14.12 11.68
CA PHE A 13 -6.54 -13.27 11.58
C PHE A 13 -5.38 -13.83 12.41
N GLU A 14 -5.66 -14.27 13.64
CA GLU A 14 -4.65 -14.79 14.57
C GLU A 14 -4.00 -16.07 14.06
N ASP A 15 -4.78 -16.99 13.47
CA ASP A 15 -4.23 -18.23 12.94
C ASP A 15 -3.41 -17.99 11.67
N CYS A 16 -3.87 -17.10 10.78
CA CYS A 16 -3.09 -16.69 9.62
C CYS A 16 -1.79 -15.96 10.01
N LEU A 17 -1.81 -15.14 11.06
CA LEU A 17 -0.62 -14.46 11.57
C LEU A 17 0.39 -15.46 12.13
N LYS A 18 -0.05 -16.42 12.96
CA LYS A 18 0.83 -17.48 13.48
C LYS A 18 1.47 -18.29 12.36
N GLU A 19 0.70 -18.62 11.33
CA GLU A 19 1.22 -19.34 10.18
C GLU A 19 2.22 -18.50 9.38
N ALA A 20 1.93 -17.21 9.15
CA ALA A 20 2.86 -16.29 8.52
C ALA A 20 4.19 -16.20 9.28
N GLN A 21 4.16 -16.18 10.62
CA GLN A 21 5.36 -16.21 11.46
C GLN A 21 6.13 -17.52 11.32
N ARG A 22 5.42 -18.67 11.34
CA ARG A 22 6.03 -19.99 11.18
C ARG A 22 6.75 -20.14 9.84
N LEU A 23 6.20 -19.54 8.79
CA LEU A 23 6.77 -19.54 7.43
C LEU A 23 7.85 -18.47 7.23
N GLY A 24 8.07 -17.58 8.21
CA GLY A 24 9.03 -16.48 8.13
C GLY A 24 8.58 -15.31 7.25
N TYR A 25 7.29 -15.19 6.96
CA TYR A 25 6.70 -14.04 6.26
C TYR A 25 6.36 -12.88 7.19
N ALA A 26 6.23 -13.13 8.49
CA ALA A 26 6.05 -12.11 9.52
C ALA A 26 7.08 -12.32 10.63
N GLU A 27 7.58 -11.24 11.21
CA GLU A 27 8.51 -11.30 12.33
C GLU A 27 7.80 -11.64 13.65
N ALA A 28 8.58 -11.92 14.71
CA ALA A 28 8.04 -12.19 16.04
C ALA A 28 7.25 -10.99 16.60
N ASP A 29 7.71 -9.77 16.31
CA ASP A 29 6.95 -8.54 16.49
C ASP A 29 6.47 -8.04 15.10
N PRO A 30 5.23 -8.36 14.70
CA PRO A 30 4.71 -8.03 13.38
C PRO A 30 4.04 -6.64 13.34
N ALA A 31 4.09 -5.86 14.42
CA ALA A 31 3.33 -4.61 14.56
C ALA A 31 3.60 -3.64 13.40
N PHE A 32 4.83 -3.58 12.91
CA PHE A 32 5.22 -2.70 11.82
C PHE A 32 4.48 -3.02 10.51
N ASP A 33 4.18 -4.29 10.24
CA ASP A 33 3.46 -4.74 9.04
C ASP A 33 1.95 -4.67 9.23
N ILE A 34 1.43 -5.24 10.34
CA ILE A 34 -0.02 -5.40 10.54
C ILE A 34 -0.74 -4.09 10.90
N GLU A 35 -0.02 -3.12 11.47
CA GLU A 35 -0.52 -1.76 11.70
C GLU A 35 -0.26 -0.84 10.49
N GLY A 36 0.36 -1.36 9.41
CA GLY A 36 0.53 -0.66 8.14
C GLY A 36 1.70 0.33 8.05
N ASN A 37 2.58 0.40 9.05
CA ASN A 37 3.69 1.35 9.09
C ASN A 37 4.68 1.16 7.92
N ASP A 38 4.98 -0.09 7.54
CA ASP A 38 5.80 -0.39 6.36
C ASP A 38 5.19 0.20 5.08
N THR A 39 3.88 -0.02 4.89
CA THR A 39 3.12 0.54 3.77
C THR A 39 3.14 2.07 3.81
N ALA A 40 2.98 2.69 4.98
CA ALA A 40 2.99 4.14 5.13
C ALA A 40 4.36 4.76 4.76
N HIS A 41 5.45 4.17 5.23
CA HIS A 41 6.80 4.64 4.86
C HIS A 41 7.04 4.53 3.36
N LYS A 42 6.68 3.40 2.74
CA LYS A 42 6.77 3.21 1.29
C LYS A 42 5.91 4.22 0.53
N LEU A 43 4.67 4.45 1.00
CA LEU A 43 3.75 5.42 0.42
C LEU A 43 4.31 6.84 0.48
N SER A 44 4.96 7.23 1.59
CA SER A 44 5.53 8.58 1.73
C SER A 44 6.60 8.87 0.68
N ILE A 45 7.45 7.88 0.36
CA ILE A 45 8.49 7.98 -0.66
C ILE A 45 7.86 8.02 -2.05
N LEU A 46 6.89 7.15 -2.32
CA LEU A 46 6.15 7.12 -3.60
C LEU A 46 5.41 8.44 -3.85
N THR A 47 4.83 9.04 -2.81
CA THR A 47 4.18 10.35 -2.88
C THR A 47 5.16 11.44 -3.26
N SER A 48 6.34 11.46 -2.65
CA SER A 48 7.43 12.38 -3.01
C SER A 48 7.89 12.21 -4.45
N LEU A 49 8.03 10.97 -4.92
CA LEU A 49 8.39 10.66 -6.31
C LEU A 49 7.32 11.13 -7.30
N ALA A 50 6.06 10.83 -7.02
CA ALA A 50 4.94 11.12 -7.93
C ALA A 50 4.61 12.62 -8.01
N PHE A 51 4.61 13.32 -6.88
CA PHE A 51 4.13 14.70 -6.80
C PHE A 51 5.23 15.74 -6.54
N GLY A 52 6.48 15.30 -6.32
CA GLY A 52 7.63 16.19 -6.18
C GLY A 52 7.64 17.01 -4.89
N THR A 53 7.10 16.44 -3.81
CA THR A 53 7.03 17.05 -2.48
C THR A 53 8.05 16.44 -1.50
N ALA A 54 8.37 17.17 -0.44
CA ALA A 54 9.10 16.62 0.71
C ALA A 54 8.35 15.43 1.32
N ILE A 55 9.10 14.50 1.92
CA ILE A 55 8.54 13.33 2.60
C ILE A 55 7.76 13.81 3.82
N ALA A 56 6.54 13.30 3.98
CA ALA A 56 5.63 13.64 5.08
C ALA A 56 4.97 12.36 5.63
N ALA A 57 5.78 11.48 6.21
CA ALA A 57 5.32 10.19 6.75
C ALA A 57 4.37 10.37 7.96
N ASP A 58 4.62 11.38 8.80
CA ASP A 58 3.78 11.70 9.96
C ASP A 58 2.39 12.26 9.58
N ASP A 59 2.20 12.61 8.30
CA ASP A 59 0.94 13.15 7.78
C ASP A 59 0.01 12.09 7.14
N ILE A 60 0.35 10.81 7.25
CA ILE A 60 -0.41 9.69 6.66
C ILE A 60 -1.47 9.20 7.66
N TYR A 61 -2.73 9.10 7.20
CA TYR A 61 -3.74 8.36 7.97
C TYR A 61 -3.41 6.87 7.96
N LEU A 62 -3.42 6.23 9.13
CA LEU A 62 -2.97 4.85 9.29
C LEU A 62 -4.03 4.01 10.01
N GLU A 63 -4.39 2.89 9.39
CA GLU A 63 -5.24 1.85 9.96
C GLU A 63 -4.71 0.48 9.53
N GLY A 64 -4.46 -0.39 10.50
CA GLY A 64 -3.97 -1.74 10.29
C GLY A 64 -5.04 -2.74 9.85
N ILE A 65 -4.64 -4.01 9.76
CA ILE A 65 -5.52 -5.14 9.43
C ILE A 65 -5.97 -5.94 10.67
N THR A 66 -5.56 -5.54 11.88
CA THR A 66 -5.79 -6.29 13.13
C THR A 66 -7.27 -6.42 13.51
N ASN A 67 -8.12 -5.48 13.09
CA ASN A 67 -9.56 -5.50 13.37
C ASN A 67 -10.38 -6.23 12.29
N ILE A 68 -9.76 -6.78 11.25
CA ILE A 68 -10.48 -7.50 10.18
C ILE A 68 -10.83 -8.90 10.66
N SER A 69 -12.13 -9.20 10.73
CA SER A 69 -12.61 -10.53 11.11
C SER A 69 -12.90 -11.40 9.89
N ILE A 70 -13.04 -12.72 10.10
CA ILE A 70 -13.39 -13.64 9.02
C ILE A 70 -14.78 -13.33 8.45
N GLU A 71 -15.71 -12.84 9.27
CA GLU A 71 -17.02 -12.40 8.79
C GLU A 71 -16.94 -11.17 7.89
N ASP A 72 -15.96 -10.28 8.08
CA ASP A 72 -15.74 -9.15 7.17
C ASP A 72 -15.24 -9.65 5.80
N ILE A 73 -14.38 -10.68 5.79
CA ILE A 73 -13.91 -11.35 4.57
C ILE A 73 -15.07 -12.00 3.82
N HIS A 74 -15.93 -12.75 4.52
CA HIS A 74 -17.10 -13.38 3.90
C HIS A 74 -18.09 -12.34 3.36
N ALA A 75 -18.36 -11.28 4.14
CA ALA A 75 -19.24 -10.21 3.70
C ALA A 75 -18.68 -9.47 2.47
N ALA A 76 -17.37 -9.25 2.41
CA ALA A 76 -16.71 -8.69 1.22
C ALA A 76 -16.94 -9.58 0.00
N ALA A 77 -16.76 -10.89 0.18
CA ALA A 77 -16.92 -11.87 -0.89
C ALA A 77 -18.34 -11.94 -1.43
N ASP A 78 -19.35 -11.96 -0.55
CA ASP A 78 -20.77 -11.94 -0.92
C ASP A 78 -21.14 -10.68 -1.73
N LEU A 79 -20.43 -9.57 -1.51
CA LEU A 79 -20.62 -8.31 -2.22
C LEU A 79 -19.80 -8.22 -3.52
N GLY A 80 -18.93 -9.18 -3.83
CA GLY A 80 -18.07 -9.16 -5.02
C GLY A 80 -16.71 -8.44 -4.83
N TYR A 81 -16.21 -8.36 -3.60
CA TYR A 81 -14.99 -7.63 -3.25
C TYR A 81 -13.96 -8.50 -2.51
N ARG A 82 -12.70 -8.06 -2.54
CA ARG A 82 -11.60 -8.51 -1.66
C ARG A 82 -11.21 -7.41 -0.70
N ILE A 83 -10.78 -7.78 0.50
CA ILE A 83 -10.12 -6.83 1.41
C ILE A 83 -8.62 -6.85 1.13
N LYS A 84 -8.03 -5.66 0.87
CA LYS A 84 -6.59 -5.44 0.71
C LYS A 84 -6.15 -4.28 1.61
N LEU A 85 -4.95 -4.35 2.18
CA LEU A 85 -4.32 -3.19 2.82
C LEU A 85 -3.71 -2.31 1.73
N LEU A 86 -4.28 -1.14 1.48
CA LEU A 86 -3.83 -0.24 0.42
C LEU A 86 -3.21 1.02 1.00
N GLY A 87 -2.05 1.41 0.47
CA GLY A 87 -1.53 2.76 0.58
C GLY A 87 -1.96 3.59 -0.62
N VAL A 88 -2.71 4.67 -0.38
CA VAL A 88 -3.27 5.54 -1.42
C VAL A 88 -2.74 6.94 -1.23
N ALA A 89 -2.15 7.49 -2.30
CA ALA A 89 -1.76 8.88 -2.38
C ALA A 89 -2.44 9.54 -3.58
N GLN A 90 -3.25 10.57 -3.32
CA GLN A 90 -4.06 11.21 -4.36
C GLN A 90 -3.87 12.72 -4.33
N ARG A 91 -3.52 13.31 -5.48
CA ARG A 91 -3.49 14.75 -5.63
C ARG A 91 -4.91 15.29 -5.81
N THR A 92 -5.29 16.22 -4.95
CA THR A 92 -6.57 16.94 -5.01
C THR A 92 -6.34 18.42 -5.32
N GLU A 93 -7.42 19.18 -5.53
CA GLU A 93 -7.36 20.64 -5.65
C GLU A 93 -6.76 21.33 -4.41
N SER A 94 -6.90 20.71 -3.23
CA SER A 94 -6.54 21.34 -1.97
C SER A 94 -5.14 20.98 -1.47
N GLY A 95 -4.59 19.86 -1.93
CA GLY A 95 -3.36 19.24 -1.43
C GLY A 95 -3.32 17.75 -1.81
N ILE A 96 -2.42 17.00 -1.19
CA ILE A 96 -2.27 15.57 -1.42
C ILE A 96 -2.87 14.80 -0.25
N GLU A 97 -3.77 13.87 -0.52
CA GLU A 97 -4.26 12.89 0.45
C GLU A 97 -3.25 11.74 0.55
N GLN A 98 -2.97 11.27 1.76
CA GLN A 98 -2.20 10.05 1.99
C GLN A 98 -2.89 9.22 3.07
N ARG A 99 -3.19 7.96 2.76
CA ARG A 99 -3.81 7.04 3.71
C ARG A 99 -3.37 5.60 3.47
N VAL A 100 -3.30 4.83 4.55
CA VAL A 100 -3.08 3.39 4.56
C VAL A 100 -4.21 2.79 5.38
N HIS A 101 -5.04 1.96 4.77
CA HIS A 101 -6.11 1.26 5.48
C HIS A 101 -6.63 0.04 4.70
N PRO A 102 -7.30 -0.91 5.38
CA PRO A 102 -8.04 -1.97 4.71
C PRO A 102 -9.10 -1.39 3.76
N THR A 103 -9.15 -1.91 2.55
CA THR A 103 -10.04 -1.41 1.48
C THR A 103 -10.69 -2.59 0.79
N MET A 104 -12.01 -2.50 0.56
CA MET A 104 -12.73 -3.42 -0.32
C MET A 104 -12.45 -3.06 -1.78
N VAL A 105 -11.92 -4.01 -2.54
CA VAL A 105 -11.51 -3.86 -3.93
C VAL A 105 -12.31 -4.84 -4.79
N PRO A 106 -12.98 -4.41 -5.87
CA PRO A 106 -13.74 -5.30 -6.73
C PRO A 106 -12.90 -6.45 -7.28
N TYR A 107 -13.47 -7.64 -7.36
CA TYR A 107 -12.77 -8.82 -7.89
C TYR A 107 -12.20 -8.59 -9.29
N GLU A 108 -12.89 -7.84 -10.14
CA GLU A 108 -12.52 -7.61 -11.53
C GLU A 108 -11.31 -6.68 -11.67
N SER A 109 -10.94 -5.95 -10.61
CA SER A 109 -9.78 -5.08 -10.65
C SER A 109 -8.47 -5.87 -10.64
N VAL A 110 -7.47 -5.38 -11.37
CA VAL A 110 -6.17 -6.06 -11.46
C VAL A 110 -5.45 -6.08 -10.11
N ILE A 111 -5.61 -5.03 -9.29
CA ILE A 111 -5.00 -4.97 -7.96
C ILE A 111 -5.62 -5.99 -6.98
N ALA A 112 -6.90 -6.35 -7.13
CA ALA A 112 -7.53 -7.39 -6.32
C ALA A 112 -6.90 -8.78 -6.58
N GLN A 113 -6.40 -9.02 -7.79
CA GLN A 113 -5.79 -10.28 -8.21
C GLN A 113 -4.35 -10.48 -7.66
N VAL A 114 -3.77 -9.46 -7.01
CA VAL A 114 -2.44 -9.53 -6.43
C VAL A 114 -2.50 -10.26 -5.10
N ASP A 115 -1.98 -11.49 -5.07
CA ASP A 115 -2.10 -12.40 -3.94
C ASP A 115 -0.76 -12.76 -3.28
N GLY A 116 -0.86 -13.26 -2.05
CA GLY A 116 0.28 -13.84 -1.33
C GLY A 116 1.24 -12.79 -0.82
N VAL A 117 2.52 -12.95 -1.16
CA VAL A 117 3.63 -12.04 -0.75
C VAL A 117 4.04 -11.07 -1.87
N THR A 118 3.26 -11.03 -2.95
CA THR A 118 3.49 -10.14 -4.09
C THR A 118 3.02 -8.74 -3.74
N ASN A 119 3.79 -7.72 -4.15
CA ASN A 119 3.38 -6.33 -4.05
C ASN A 119 2.92 -5.82 -5.42
N ALA A 120 2.07 -4.80 -5.40
CA ALA A 120 1.71 -4.06 -6.58
C ALA A 120 1.66 -2.55 -6.31
N VAL A 121 2.00 -1.77 -7.33
CA VAL A 121 1.88 -0.31 -7.33
C VAL A 121 1.09 0.08 -8.57
N ALA A 122 -0.09 0.68 -8.35
CA ALA A 122 -0.91 1.26 -9.41
C ALA A 122 -0.62 2.77 -9.47
N ILE A 123 -0.40 3.28 -10.68
CA ILE A 123 -0.16 4.69 -10.96
C ILE A 123 -1.22 5.14 -11.97
N GLU A 124 -2.02 6.13 -11.59
CA GLU A 124 -2.96 6.78 -12.50
C GLU A 124 -2.39 8.13 -12.95
N SER A 125 -2.45 8.38 -14.25
CA SER A 125 -2.00 9.64 -14.86
C SER A 125 -3.00 10.15 -15.89
N ASP A 126 -2.95 11.44 -16.15
CA ASP A 126 -3.84 12.15 -17.08
C ASP A 126 -3.70 11.69 -18.54
N ILE A 127 -2.49 11.32 -18.97
CA ILE A 127 -2.21 10.94 -20.38
C ILE A 127 -2.12 9.42 -20.56
N LEU A 128 -1.38 8.71 -19.71
CA LEU A 128 -1.16 7.26 -19.88
C LEU A 128 -2.35 6.44 -19.36
N GLY A 129 -3.21 7.03 -18.53
CA GLY A 129 -4.22 6.29 -17.77
C GLY A 129 -3.57 5.52 -16.62
N GLU A 130 -3.98 4.27 -16.44
CA GLU A 130 -3.52 3.39 -15.37
C GLU A 130 -2.30 2.53 -15.80
N LEU A 131 -1.25 2.54 -14.97
CA LEU A 131 -0.11 1.64 -15.05
C LEU A 131 -0.03 0.81 -13.78
N LEU A 132 0.00 -0.51 -13.91
CA LEU A 132 0.21 -1.43 -12.79
C LEU A 132 1.57 -2.12 -12.89
N MET A 133 2.34 -2.04 -11.80
CA MET A 133 3.59 -2.79 -11.63
C MET A 133 3.39 -3.85 -10.55
N VAL A 134 3.66 -5.12 -10.88
CA VAL A 134 3.48 -6.26 -9.97
C VAL A 134 4.78 -7.04 -9.87
N GLY A 135 5.17 -7.41 -8.66
CA GLY A 135 6.39 -8.20 -8.43
C GLY A 135 6.64 -8.53 -6.97
N PRO A 136 7.71 -9.29 -6.67
CA PRO A 136 8.09 -9.56 -5.29
C PRO A 136 8.49 -8.26 -4.59
N GLY A 137 7.80 -7.94 -3.49
CA GLY A 137 8.07 -6.73 -2.69
C GLY A 137 9.10 -6.89 -1.58
N ALA A 138 9.55 -8.11 -1.35
CA ALA A 138 10.52 -8.47 -0.32
C ALA A 138 11.30 -9.73 -0.74
N GLY A 139 12.35 -10.05 0.03
CA GLY A 139 13.19 -11.23 -0.17
C GLY A 139 14.55 -10.91 -0.77
N GLY A 140 15.58 -11.65 -0.34
CA GLY A 140 16.99 -11.31 -0.58
C GLY A 140 17.35 -11.07 -2.06
N ASN A 141 16.91 -11.93 -2.98
CA ASN A 141 17.22 -11.78 -4.41
C ASN A 141 16.53 -10.56 -5.04
N ALA A 142 15.26 -10.31 -4.70
CA ALA A 142 14.52 -9.17 -5.22
C ALA A 142 15.13 -7.85 -4.73
N THR A 143 15.46 -7.76 -3.44
CA THR A 143 16.12 -6.60 -2.85
C THR A 143 17.53 -6.41 -3.40
N ALA A 144 18.32 -7.48 -3.54
CA ALA A 144 19.67 -7.40 -4.11
C ALA A 144 19.65 -6.92 -5.57
N SER A 145 18.65 -7.34 -6.35
CA SER A 145 18.47 -6.88 -7.73
C SER A 145 18.27 -5.35 -7.79
N ALA A 146 17.41 -4.79 -6.93
CA ALA A 146 17.20 -3.34 -6.86
C ALA A 146 18.48 -2.59 -6.44
N VAL A 147 19.17 -3.07 -5.41
CA VAL A 147 20.45 -2.47 -4.93
C VAL A 147 21.53 -2.48 -6.02
N LEU A 148 21.67 -3.59 -6.76
CA LEU A 148 22.62 -3.68 -7.87
C LEU A 148 22.29 -2.73 -9.02
N GLY A 149 20.99 -2.50 -9.29
CA GLY A 149 20.53 -1.49 -10.24
C GLY A 149 21.03 -0.09 -9.87
N ASP A 150 20.80 0.33 -8.62
CA ASP A 150 21.25 1.63 -8.12
C ASP A 150 22.78 1.77 -8.17
N ILE A 151 23.53 0.73 -7.77
CA ILE A 151 25.00 0.73 -7.86
C ILE A 151 25.45 0.91 -9.31
N ALA A 152 24.80 0.23 -10.26
CA ALA A 152 25.13 0.36 -11.67
C ALA A 152 24.84 1.78 -12.21
N ASP A 153 23.75 2.41 -11.77
CA ASP A 153 23.40 3.77 -12.18
C ASP A 153 24.33 4.83 -11.57
N ILE A 154 24.76 4.63 -10.32
CA ILE A 154 25.82 5.44 -9.71
C ILE A 154 27.14 5.26 -10.46
N ALA A 155 27.53 4.04 -10.81
CA ALA A 155 28.78 3.76 -11.53
C ALA A 155 28.83 4.37 -12.95
N LYS A 156 27.65 4.56 -13.58
CA LYS A 156 27.52 5.26 -14.87
C LYS A 156 27.61 6.79 -14.73
N SER A 157 27.41 7.33 -13.52
CA SER A 157 27.47 8.78 -13.28
C SER A 157 28.92 9.29 -13.38
N ARG A 158 29.24 10.01 -14.46
CA ARG A 158 30.56 10.61 -14.74
C ARG A 158 30.39 12.08 -15.14
N PRO A 159 31.44 12.92 -15.05
CA PRO A 159 31.38 14.29 -15.58
C PRO A 159 30.95 14.29 -17.05
N GLY A 160 29.84 14.97 -17.36
CA GLY A 160 29.22 14.96 -18.70
C GLY A 160 28.17 13.87 -18.96
N ALA A 161 27.97 12.94 -18.03
CA ALA A 161 26.87 11.97 -18.07
C ALA A 161 25.62 12.50 -17.35
N GLN A 162 24.44 12.00 -17.73
CA GLN A 162 23.18 12.35 -17.08
C GLN A 162 23.17 11.79 -15.64
N HIS A 163 23.24 12.68 -14.65
CA HIS A 163 22.97 12.34 -13.26
C HIS A 163 21.48 12.49 -12.99
N VAL A 164 20.81 11.40 -12.62
CA VAL A 164 19.39 11.42 -12.24
C VAL A 164 19.31 11.55 -10.72
N PRO A 165 18.72 12.63 -10.19
CA PRO A 165 18.48 12.72 -8.75
C PRO A 165 17.56 11.61 -8.27
N ALA A 166 17.72 11.16 -7.02
CA ALA A 166 16.93 10.06 -6.44
C ALA A 166 15.41 10.26 -6.56
N PHE A 167 14.92 11.50 -6.48
CA PHE A 167 13.48 11.82 -6.62
C PHE A 167 13.07 12.20 -8.06
N GLY A 168 13.90 11.93 -9.06
CA GLY A 168 13.77 12.50 -10.41
C GLY A 168 13.96 14.02 -10.48
N ARG A 169 14.15 14.68 -9.32
CA ARG A 169 14.46 16.11 -9.14
C ARG A 169 15.38 16.31 -7.93
N PRO A 170 16.18 17.39 -7.87
CA PRO A 170 17.04 17.65 -6.73
C PRO A 170 16.24 17.73 -5.42
N ALA A 171 16.75 17.13 -4.34
CA ALA A 171 16.06 17.12 -3.04
C ALA A 171 15.78 18.55 -2.52
N ALA A 172 16.70 19.49 -2.77
CA ALA A 172 16.53 20.91 -2.43
C ALA A 172 15.42 21.62 -3.24
N ALA A 173 14.92 21.01 -4.31
CA ALA A 173 13.84 21.53 -5.14
C ALA A 173 12.48 20.86 -4.86
N LEU A 174 12.41 19.99 -3.84
CA LEU A 174 11.14 19.41 -3.40
C LEU A 174 10.25 20.50 -2.79
N LEU A 175 8.98 20.51 -3.18
CA LEU A 175 8.00 21.44 -2.61
C LEU A 175 7.59 20.97 -1.20
N PRO A 176 7.24 21.87 -0.28
CA PRO A 176 6.64 21.45 0.99
C PRO A 176 5.39 20.59 0.73
N TYR A 177 5.26 19.49 1.47
CA TYR A 177 4.03 18.71 1.45
C TYR A 177 2.87 19.56 1.96
N LYS A 178 1.73 19.47 1.27
CA LYS A 178 0.49 20.13 1.66
C LYS A 178 -0.58 19.08 1.80
N ARG A 179 -0.94 18.77 3.06
CA ARG A 179 -2.05 17.87 3.38
C ARG A 179 -3.32 18.36 2.71
N ALA A 180 -4.01 17.47 1.98
CA ALA A 180 -5.34 17.76 1.49
C ALA A 180 -6.27 18.13 2.65
N ARG A 181 -7.19 19.07 2.41
CA ARG A 181 -8.26 19.32 3.39
C ARG A 181 -9.09 18.04 3.47
N MET A 182 -9.45 17.65 4.69
CA MET A 182 -10.41 16.59 4.93
C MET A 182 -11.75 17.03 4.33
N ARG A 183 -11.97 16.77 3.04
CA ARG A 183 -13.30 16.82 2.43
C ARG A 183 -14.04 15.59 2.94
N SER A 184 -15.36 15.68 3.01
CA SER A 184 -16.21 14.49 3.07
C SER A 184 -15.74 13.53 1.97
N HIS A 185 -15.09 12.44 2.36
CA HIS A 185 -14.59 11.43 1.44
C HIS A 185 -15.77 10.96 0.58
N GLU A 186 -15.71 11.20 -0.73
CA GLU A 186 -16.66 10.65 -1.68
C GLU A 186 -16.17 9.25 -2.04
N GLY A 187 -16.76 8.24 -1.40
CA GLY A 187 -16.40 6.85 -1.60
C GLY A 187 -17.35 5.89 -0.90
N GLY A 188 -17.23 4.61 -1.23
CA GLY A 188 -18.00 3.55 -0.60
C GLY A 188 -17.48 3.24 0.80
N TYR A 189 -18.39 3.06 1.74
CA TYR A 189 -18.09 2.52 3.06
C TYR A 189 -18.80 1.19 3.24
N PHE A 190 -18.09 0.21 3.79
CA PHE A 190 -18.71 -0.99 4.33
C PHE A 190 -18.98 -0.79 5.82
N ILE A 191 -20.23 -0.95 6.23
CA ILE A 191 -20.65 -0.80 7.62
C ILE A 191 -21.36 -2.08 8.04
N ARG A 192 -20.75 -2.83 8.97
CA ARG A 192 -21.34 -4.02 9.58
C ARG A 192 -21.80 -3.68 11.00
N LEU A 193 -23.10 -3.89 11.27
CA LEU A 193 -23.71 -3.60 12.56
C LEU A 193 -24.44 -4.84 13.08
N LYS A 194 -24.28 -5.14 14.37
CA LYS A 194 -25.17 -6.06 15.08
C LYS A 194 -26.33 -5.24 15.64
N VAL A 195 -27.54 -5.52 15.16
CA VAL A 195 -28.77 -4.85 15.60
C VAL A 195 -29.65 -5.83 16.35
N LEU A 196 -30.44 -5.32 17.30
CA LEU A 196 -31.46 -6.12 17.99
C LEU A 196 -32.64 -6.33 17.04
N ASP A 197 -32.99 -7.58 16.80
CA ASP A 197 -34.20 -7.93 16.04
C ASP A 197 -35.44 -7.65 16.91
N ARG A 198 -36.17 -6.59 16.57
CA ARG A 198 -37.45 -6.23 17.22
C ARG A 198 -38.57 -6.39 16.20
N THR A 199 -39.43 -7.37 16.45
CA THR A 199 -40.70 -7.57 15.74
C THR A 199 -41.80 -6.65 16.26
#